data_AF-A0A4S0JIN0-F1
#
_entry.id   AF-A0A4S0JIN0-F1
#
_cell.length_a   1.000
_cell.length_b   1.000
_cell.length_c   1.000
_cell.angle_alpha   90.00
_cell.angle_beta   90.00
_cell.angle_gamma   90.00
#
_symmetry.space_group_name_H-M   'P 1'
#
loop_
_entity.id
_entity.type
_entity.pdbx_description
1 polymer ?
#
loop_
_entity_poly.entity_id
_entity_poly.type
_entity_poly.pdbx_seq_one_letter_code
_entity_poly.pdbx_strand_id
1 'polypeptide(L)'
;LTFGGLALITGAWTLDALVQALAGTSPWFWSLEHLKLAVSGHALCPADEAALADRLSGALGPCNLKFGQVLASLSPFLLLPMARRFGNAGWLLAAAALGCVLLLAG
;
A
#
# COMPACT_ATOMS: atom_id res chain seq x y z
N LEU A 1 -7.96 -18.85 -7.55
CA LEU A 1 -7.30 -17.67 -8.18
C LEU A 1 -7.53 -16.40 -7.37
N THR A 2 -8.77 -16.02 -7.05
CA THR A 2 -9.14 -14.77 -6.38
C THR A 2 -8.39 -14.50 -5.06
N PHE A 3 -8.38 -15.45 -4.11
CA PHE A 3 -7.68 -15.25 -2.82
C PHE A 3 -6.15 -15.16 -2.96
N GLY A 4 -5.57 -15.87 -3.94
CA GLY A 4 -4.14 -15.72 -4.27
C GLY A 4 -3.83 -14.34 -4.84
N GLY A 5 -4.71 -13.82 -5.70
CA GLY A 5 -4.62 -12.45 -6.20
C GLY A 5 -4.67 -11.41 -5.08
N LEU A 6 -5.59 -11.56 -4.12
CA LEU A 6 -5.65 -10.68 -2.94
C LEU A 6 -4.38 -10.74 -2.10
N ALA A 7 -3.79 -11.93 -1.91
CA ALA A 7 -2.51 -12.08 -1.22
C ALA A 7 -1.39 -11.30 -1.92
N LEU A 8 -1.30 -11.43 -3.25
CA LEU A 8 -0.30 -10.72 -4.06
C LEU A 8 -0.49 -9.22 -4.03
N ILE A 9 -1.73 -8.73 -4.20
CA ILE A 9 -2.04 -7.30 -4.14
C ILE A 9 -1.71 -6.73 -2.76
N THR A 10 -2.14 -7.40 -1.69
CA THR A 10 -1.85 -6.98 -0.32
C THR A 10 -0.35 -6.92 -0.06
N GLY A 11 0.41 -7.93 -0.50
CA GLY A 11 1.87 -7.96 -0.38
C GLY A 11 2.55 -6.84 -1.17
N ALA A 12 2.18 -6.66 -2.44
CA ALA A 12 2.74 -5.61 -3.30
C ALA A 12 2.46 -4.21 -2.74
N TRP A 13 1.24 -3.95 -2.28
CA TRP A 13 0.86 -2.67 -1.68
C TRP A 13 1.53 -2.43 -0.34
N THR A 14 1.75 -3.48 0.47
CA THR A 14 2.52 -3.36 1.72
C THR A 14 3.96 -2.96 1.42
N LEU A 15 4.60 -3.59 0.44
CA LEU A 15 5.97 -3.25 0.02
C LEU A 15 6.05 -1.83 -0.54
N ASP A 16 5.11 -1.45 -1.41
CA ASP A 16 5.03 -0.09 -1.97
C ASP A 16 4.91 0.98 -0.88
N ALA A 17 4.08 0.75 0.14
CA ALA A 17 3.93 1.67 1.26
C ALA A 17 5.16 1.72 2.18
N LEU A 18 5.88 0.60 2.36
CA LEU A 18 7.18 0.61 3.06
C LEU A 18 8.22 1.41 2.28
N VAL A 19 8.23 1.31 0.95
CA VAL A 19 9.08 2.17 0.11
C VAL A 19 8.66 3.63 0.25
N GLN A 20 7.36 3.93 0.27
CA GLN A 20 6.87 5.29 0.53
C GLN A 20 7.35 5.82 1.89
N ALA A 21 7.33 5.00 2.94
CA ALA A 21 7.82 5.39 4.27
C ALA A 21 9.30 5.78 4.26
N LEU A 22 10.12 5.15 3.41
CA LEU A 22 11.56 5.39 3.33
C LEU A 22 11.94 6.48 2.31
N ALA A 23 11.24 6.54 1.17
CA ALA A 23 11.58 7.40 0.04
C ALA A 23 10.68 8.65 -0.08
N GLY A 24 9.62 8.75 0.73
CA GLY A 24 8.63 9.83 0.68
C GLY A 24 7.64 9.73 -0.48
N THR A 25 7.79 8.75 -1.38
CA THR A 25 6.90 8.55 -2.53
C THR A 25 6.59 7.07 -2.75
N SER A 26 5.36 6.76 -3.15
CA SER A 26 4.92 5.43 -3.58
C SER A 26 5.30 5.23 -5.05
N PRO A 27 6.17 4.26 -5.40
CA PRO A 27 6.48 3.93 -6.79
C PRO A 27 5.23 3.62 -7.63
N TRP A 28 4.26 2.91 -7.05
CA TRP A 28 3.02 2.55 -7.71
C TRP A 28 2.17 3.78 -8.04
N PHE A 29 1.86 4.61 -7.04
CA PHE A 29 1.02 5.79 -7.24
C PHE A 29 1.73 6.81 -8.15
N TRP A 30 3.03 7.03 -7.95
CA TRP A 30 3.82 7.90 -8.82
C TRP A 30 3.73 7.47 -10.28
N SER A 31 3.83 6.16 -10.56
CA SER A 31 3.73 5.65 -11.93
C SER A 31 2.35 5.91 -12.55
N LEU A 32 1.28 5.71 -11.78
CA LEU A 32 -0.10 5.98 -12.24
C LEU A 32 -0.35 7.47 -12.47
N GLU A 33 0.18 8.32 -11.59
CA GLU A 33 0.09 9.77 -11.68
C GLU A 33 0.74 10.27 -12.98
N HIS A 34 1.97 9.84 -13.25
CA HIS A 34 2.68 10.22 -14.50
C HIS A 34 1.98 9.71 -15.75
N LEU A 35 1.46 8.47 -15.72
CA LEU A 35 0.68 7.93 -16.82
C LEU A 35 -0.61 8.75 -17.04
N LYS A 36 -1.30 9.12 -15.97
CA LYS A 36 -2.54 9.90 -16.04
C LYS A 36 -2.29 11.30 -16.59
N LEU A 37 -1.22 11.96 -16.15
CA LEU A 37 -0.79 13.25 -16.69
C LEU A 37 -0.45 13.13 -18.18
N ALA A 38 0.28 12.10 -18.59
CA ALA A 38 0.65 11.89 -19.99
C ALA A 38 -0.57 11.64 -20.90
N VAL A 39 -1.59 10.93 -20.41
CA VAL A 39 -2.76 10.55 -21.21
C VAL A 39 -3.88 11.59 -21.17
N SER A 40 -4.09 12.26 -20.03
CA SER A 40 -5.24 13.15 -19.79
C SER A 40 -4.89 14.61 -19.53
N GLY A 41 -3.61 14.94 -19.33
CA GLY A 41 -3.16 16.30 -19.01
C GLY A 41 -3.54 16.80 -17.60
N HIS A 42 -4.09 15.94 -16.74
CA HIS A 42 -4.53 16.29 -15.39
C HIS A 42 -4.05 15.24 -14.38
N ALA A 43 -3.75 15.69 -13.18
CA ALA A 43 -3.28 14.87 -12.06
C ALA A 43 -4.39 13.95 -11.50
N LEU A 44 -4.04 12.81 -10.88
CA LEU A 44 -5.00 12.04 -10.06
C LEU A 44 -5.28 12.75 -8.74
N CYS A 45 -4.31 13.49 -8.22
CA CYS A 45 -4.41 14.25 -6.98
C CYS A 45 -3.78 15.63 -7.16
N PRO A 46 -4.52 16.73 -6.93
CA PRO A 46 -3.97 18.09 -6.94
C PRO A 46 -2.81 18.25 -5.95
N ALA A 47 -1.82 19.07 -6.29
CA ALA A 47 -0.58 19.20 -5.50
C ALA A 47 -0.82 19.83 -4.11
N ASP A 48 -1.79 20.71 -4.00
CA ASP A 48 -2.24 21.34 -2.75
C ASP A 48 -2.91 20.33 -1.81
N GLU A 49 -3.78 19.46 -2.34
CA GLU A 49 -4.37 18.38 -1.56
C GLU A 49 -3.32 17.33 -1.17
N ALA A 50 -2.40 17.00 -2.07
CA ALA A 50 -1.32 16.06 -1.79
C ALA A 50 -0.39 16.54 -0.67
N ALA A 51 -0.16 17.84 -0.56
CA ALA A 51 0.68 18.44 0.48
C ALA A 51 0.04 18.37 1.89
N LEU A 52 -1.28 18.15 1.98
CA LEU A 52 -1.99 18.00 3.25
C LEU A 52 -2.00 16.55 3.77
N ALA A 53 -1.48 15.60 2.99
CA ALA A 53 -1.42 14.20 3.41
C ALA A 53 -0.35 14.00 4.50
N ASP A 54 -0.80 13.77 5.73
CA ASP A 54 0.06 13.51 6.90
C ASP A 54 0.28 12.01 7.17
N ARG A 55 -0.34 11.13 6.36
CA ARG A 55 -0.33 9.68 6.56
C ARG A 55 0.10 8.95 5.29
N LEU A 56 0.60 7.73 5.45
CA LEU A 56 0.86 6.86 4.31
C LEU A 56 -0.43 6.54 3.55
N SER A 57 -0.41 6.83 2.25
CA SER A 57 -1.51 6.56 1.34
C SER A 57 -1.28 5.36 0.44
N GLY A 58 -0.03 4.91 0.32
CA GLY A 58 0.40 3.82 -0.55
C GLY A 58 -0.16 3.92 -1.96
N ALA A 59 -0.61 2.77 -2.47
CA ALA A 59 -1.15 2.61 -3.80
C ALA A 59 -2.45 3.42 -4.10
N LEU A 60 -3.16 3.91 -3.07
CA LEU A 60 -4.39 4.70 -3.25
C LEU A 60 -4.12 6.19 -3.50
N GLY A 61 -2.91 6.66 -3.18
CA GLY A 61 -2.51 8.05 -3.38
C GLY A 61 -2.96 9.03 -2.30
N PRO A 62 -2.30 10.19 -2.20
CA PRO A 62 -2.42 11.09 -1.05
C PRO A 62 -3.83 11.69 -0.87
N CYS A 63 -4.62 11.78 -1.94
CA CYS A 63 -6.03 12.18 -1.89
C CYS A 63 -6.99 11.09 -1.34
N ASN A 64 -6.50 9.88 -1.03
CA ASN A 64 -7.32 8.78 -0.51
C ASN A 64 -6.64 8.07 0.67
N LEU A 65 -6.78 8.66 1.86
CA LEU A 65 -6.20 8.18 3.12
C LEU A 65 -6.94 6.97 3.74
N LYS A 66 -7.69 6.20 2.95
CA LYS A 66 -8.36 4.95 3.39
C LYS A 66 -7.44 3.73 3.29
N PHE A 67 -6.16 3.94 2.99
CA PHE A 67 -5.22 2.87 2.73
C PHE A 67 -5.03 1.93 3.92
N GLY A 68 -4.87 2.48 5.14
CA GLY A 68 -4.73 1.67 6.36
C GLY A 68 -5.95 0.77 6.59
N GLN A 69 -7.15 1.34 6.56
CA GLN A 69 -8.40 0.58 6.70
C GLN A 69 -8.54 -0.55 5.65
N VAL A 70 -8.24 -0.25 4.38
CA VAL A 70 -8.29 -1.24 3.30
C VAL A 70 -7.28 -2.35 3.55
N LEU A 71 -6.02 -2.01 3.83
CA LEU A 71 -4.96 -2.99 4.03
C LEU A 71 -5.20 -3.86 5.28
N ALA A 72 -5.75 -3.28 6.35
CA ALA A 72 -6.16 -4.02 7.54
C ALA A 72 -7.23 -5.08 7.20
N SER A 73 -8.24 -4.72 6.42
CA SER A 73 -9.28 -5.66 5.97
C SER A 73 -8.74 -6.78 5.08
N LEU A 74 -7.66 -6.52 4.36
CA LEU A 74 -7.02 -7.47 3.45
C LEU A 74 -5.91 -8.31 4.11
N SER A 75 -5.46 -7.93 5.31
CA SER A 75 -4.35 -8.58 6.02
C SER A 75 -4.46 -10.11 6.15
N PRO A 76 -5.65 -10.73 6.38
CA PRO A 76 -5.73 -12.19 6.49
C PRO A 76 -5.31 -12.91 5.19
N PHE A 77 -5.53 -12.28 4.04
CA PHE A 77 -5.19 -12.84 2.74
C PHE A 77 -3.68 -12.88 2.50
N LEU A 78 -2.88 -12.05 3.19
CA LEU A 78 -1.42 -12.14 3.16
C LEU A 78 -0.88 -13.01 4.30
N LEU A 79 -1.38 -12.82 5.53
CA LEU A 79 -0.86 -13.48 6.73
C LEU A 79 -1.04 -15.00 6.69
N LEU A 80 -2.22 -15.49 6.28
CA LEU A 80 -2.51 -16.92 6.26
C LEU A 80 -1.62 -17.70 5.28
N PRO A 81 -1.44 -17.30 4.00
CA PRO A 81 -0.54 -18.02 3.11
C PRO A 81 0.93 -17.90 3.53
N MET A 82 1.37 -16.78 4.11
CA MET A 82 2.73 -16.64 4.63
C MET A 82 2.98 -17.61 5.79
N ALA A 83 2.04 -17.73 6.72
CA ALA A 83 2.09 -18.72 7.80
C ALA A 83 2.13 -20.16 7.26
N ARG A 84 1.27 -20.48 6.29
CA ARG A 84 1.21 -21.83 5.70
C ARG A 84 2.47 -22.19 4.91
N ARG A 85 3.08 -21.22 4.22
CA ARG A 85 4.25 -21.47 3.35
C ARG A 85 5.57 -21.44 4.09
N PHE A 86 5.70 -20.56 5.09
CA PHE A 86 6.97 -20.24 5.75
C PHE A 86 6.90 -20.35 7.29
N GLY A 87 5.80 -20.88 7.83
CA GLY A 87 5.60 -21.04 9.27
C GLY A 87 5.57 -19.72 10.03
N ASN A 88 5.96 -19.78 11.30
CA ASN A 88 5.93 -18.62 12.21
C ASN A 88 6.80 -17.46 11.73
N ALA A 89 7.94 -17.74 11.10
CA ALA A 89 8.85 -16.70 10.63
C ALA A 89 8.23 -15.84 9.52
N GLY A 90 7.61 -16.46 8.52
CA GLY A 90 6.94 -15.71 7.45
C GLY A 90 5.70 -14.96 7.94
N TRP A 91 4.96 -15.55 8.89
CA TRP A 91 3.85 -14.86 9.52
C TRP A 91 4.32 -13.62 10.30
N LEU A 92 5.36 -13.76 11.14
CA LEU A 92 5.92 -12.65 11.93
C LEU A 92 6.44 -11.53 11.04
N LEU A 93 7.17 -11.86 9.97
CA LEU A 93 7.68 -10.87 9.02
C LEU A 93 6.55 -10.11 8.33
N ALA A 94 5.53 -10.83 7.84
CA ALA A 94 4.38 -10.23 7.19
C ALA A 94 3.54 -9.38 8.17
N ALA A 95 3.37 -9.84 9.41
CA ALA A 95 2.66 -9.11 10.46
C ALA A 95 3.42 -7.84 10.87
N ALA A 96 4.75 -7.90 10.98
CA ALA A 96 5.56 -6.73 11.27
C ALA A 96 5.50 -5.70 10.14
N ALA A 97 5.64 -6.15 8.88
CA ALA A 97 5.54 -5.28 7.71
C ALA A 97 4.17 -4.59 7.61
N LEU A 98 3.08 -5.37 7.70
CA LEU A 98 1.72 -4.83 7.74
C LEU A 98 1.51 -3.89 8.91
N GLY A 99 1.95 -4.28 10.12
CA GLY A 99 1.80 -3.47 11.32
C GLY A 99 2.48 -2.10 11.19
N CYS A 100 3.69 -2.04 10.65
CA CYS A 100 4.37 -0.77 10.38
C CYS A 100 3.55 0.12 9.44
N VAL A 101 3.07 -0.45 8.33
CA VAL A 101 2.26 0.30 7.35
C VAL A 101 0.96 0.80 7.96
N LEU A 102 0.25 -0.04 8.73
CA LEU A 102 -1.00 0.33 9.38
C LEU A 102 -0.82 1.44 10.42
N LEU A 103 0.25 1.39 11.22
CA LEU A 103 0.56 2.44 12.19
C LEU A 103 0.81 3.80 11.54
N LEU A 104 1.43 3.82 10.36
CA LEU A 104 1.76 5.03 9.62
C LEU A 104 0.64 5.53 8.71
N ALA A 105 -0.25 4.63 8.27
CA ALA A 105 -1.39 4.95 7.41
C ALA A 105 -2.65 5.38 8.18
N GLY A 106 -2.81 4.88 9.42
CA GLY A 106 -4.01 5.09 10.24
C GLY A 106 -5.15 4.13 9.90
#